data_AF-A0A5S4HBE3-F1
#
_entry.id   AF-A0A5S4HBE3-F1
#
_cell.length_a   1.000
_cell.length_b   1.000
_cell.length_c   1.000
_cell.angle_alpha   90.00
_cell.angle_beta   90.00
_cell.angle_gamma   90.00
#
_symmetry.space_group_name_H-M   'P 1'
#
loop_
_entity.id
_entity.type
_entity.pdbx_description
1 polymer ?
#
loop_
_entity_poly.entity_id
_entity_poly.type
_entity_poly.pdbx_seq_one_letter_code
_entity_poly.pdbx_strand_id
1 'polypeptide(L)'
;MNAGDAATSAETIEGLAQQAVPTSAHAVVFEQRDGRTFVWSATTGQESAADPQTPLAFLATIRLANASEPVQVRLVERDGSRVLLRQLDPGEPEAERVPLYDGDELTVMQAVSHVGLNTSPTPGSPEQFLFGCRIVPVRTEPGRVLARTLRFGELDTGQRVHVRPGDQLQLADVTVELDHIDSQESATASGHVPLTPVLWTWLSIGEAHDATRTRYLLAAARRLDTANRLLMVMEDRRGELKRDGLGGPEIRRKLFDLIGAVEMAVIALGRAVDMVRQAANSIGCSVPVPAQVTTSWPALHEIRNAYEHIEDRTLGRVHKKPDPDALTIFDQRRLLTHDVLMYGQHQLDVAHEIPQLLAAVREYLKDAAADG
;
A
#
# COMPACT_ATOMS: atom_id res chain seq x y z
N MET A 1 1.01 23.38 5.00
CA MET A 1 2.23 24.05 4.46
C MET A 1 1.98 24.44 3.00
N ASN A 2 2.59 25.51 2.46
CA ASN A 2 2.43 25.91 1.05
C ASN A 2 2.66 24.71 0.13
N ALA A 3 1.71 24.45 -0.77
CA ALA A 3 1.79 23.45 -1.82
C ALA A 3 3.02 23.72 -2.69
N GLY A 4 4.13 23.10 -2.32
CA GLY A 4 5.41 23.22 -3.01
C GLY A 4 5.35 22.43 -4.30
N ASP A 5 5.67 23.12 -5.39
CA ASP A 5 5.76 22.62 -6.75
C ASP A 5 6.39 21.22 -6.80
N ALA A 6 5.55 20.22 -7.11
CA ALA A 6 6.02 18.94 -7.61
C ALA A 6 6.57 19.18 -9.01
N ALA A 7 7.85 19.56 -9.09
CA ALA A 7 8.57 19.67 -10.34
C ALA A 7 8.73 18.26 -10.95
N THR A 8 7.74 17.83 -11.72
CA THR A 8 7.90 16.74 -12.68
C THR A 8 8.89 17.21 -13.75
N SER A 9 10.09 16.67 -13.69
CA SER A 9 11.09 16.77 -14.75
C SER A 9 10.48 16.25 -16.05
N ALA A 10 10.26 17.17 -17.00
CA ALA A 10 9.83 16.85 -18.35
C ALA A 10 10.99 16.14 -19.06
N GLU A 11 10.93 14.82 -19.14
CA GLU A 11 11.79 14.04 -20.04
C GLU A 11 11.38 14.32 -21.48
N THR A 12 12.37 14.70 -22.28
CA THR A 12 12.27 14.90 -23.73
C THR A 12 11.80 13.61 -24.40
N ILE A 13 10.62 13.64 -25.02
CA ILE A 13 10.02 12.49 -25.72
C ILE A 13 10.67 12.35 -27.10
N GLU A 14 11.58 11.38 -27.27
CA GLU A 14 12.13 10.99 -28.58
C GLU A 14 11.50 9.68 -29.10
N GLY A 15 11.10 9.67 -30.37
CA GLY A 15 10.82 8.47 -31.15
C GLY A 15 9.37 7.96 -31.14
N LEU A 16 8.57 8.35 -32.15
CA LEU A 16 7.32 7.67 -32.52
C LEU A 16 7.57 6.78 -33.75
N ALA A 17 7.44 5.47 -33.62
CA ALA A 17 7.34 4.57 -34.77
C ALA A 17 5.85 4.26 -35.01
N GLN A 18 5.29 4.71 -36.14
CA GLN A 18 3.84 4.69 -36.37
C GLN A 18 3.47 3.62 -37.40
N GLN A 19 2.43 2.82 -37.11
CA GLN A 19 1.80 1.92 -38.09
C GLN A 19 0.50 2.55 -38.57
N ALA A 20 0.57 3.32 -39.65
CA ALA A 20 -0.61 3.79 -40.37
C ALA A 20 -0.97 2.78 -41.48
N VAL A 21 -2.26 2.56 -41.71
CA VAL A 21 -2.74 1.78 -42.86
C VAL A 21 -2.98 2.77 -44.00
N PRO A 22 -2.18 2.77 -45.08
CA PRO A 22 -2.35 3.71 -46.19
C PRO A 22 -3.64 3.40 -46.97
N THR A 23 -4.36 4.44 -47.37
CA THR A 23 -5.62 4.33 -48.13
C THR A 23 -5.50 4.69 -49.60
N SER A 24 -4.34 5.16 -50.06
CA SER A 24 -4.09 5.51 -51.47
C SER A 24 -2.72 5.02 -51.95
N ALA A 25 -2.50 5.02 -53.26
CA ALA A 25 -1.23 4.63 -53.90
C ALA A 25 -0.03 5.53 -53.56
N HIS A 26 -0.23 6.54 -52.70
CA HIS A 26 0.82 7.43 -52.22
C HIS A 26 1.40 6.87 -50.93
N ALA A 27 2.70 6.59 -50.90
CA ALA A 27 3.37 6.25 -49.66
C ALA A 27 3.27 7.44 -48.70
N VAL A 28 3.04 7.18 -47.41
CA VAL A 28 2.93 8.20 -46.36
C VAL A 28 4.24 8.23 -45.59
N VAL A 29 4.81 9.42 -45.42
CA VAL A 29 6.05 9.64 -44.68
C VAL A 29 5.69 10.30 -43.35
N PHE A 30 6.21 9.72 -42.27
CA PHE A 30 6.20 10.35 -40.95
C PHE A 30 7.59 10.93 -40.70
N GLU A 31 7.69 12.25 -40.69
CA GLU A 31 8.94 12.96 -40.45
C GLU A 31 8.97 13.44 -38.99
N GLN A 32 10.08 13.20 -38.27
CA GLN A 32 10.32 13.83 -36.98
C GLN A 32 11.19 15.07 -37.14
N ARG A 33 10.70 16.22 -36.65
CA ARG A 33 11.42 17.50 -36.64
C ARG A 33 11.19 18.22 -35.34
N ASP A 34 12.26 18.59 -34.64
CA ASP A 34 12.23 19.31 -33.36
C ASP A 34 11.30 18.65 -32.30
N GLY A 35 11.31 17.32 -32.24
CA GLY A 35 10.47 16.52 -31.32
C GLY A 35 8.99 16.41 -31.71
N ARG A 36 8.60 16.92 -32.89
CA ARG A 36 7.24 16.83 -33.44
C ARG A 36 7.18 15.86 -34.60
N THR A 37 6.02 15.28 -34.85
CA THR A 37 5.82 14.38 -36.00
C THR A 37 4.92 15.01 -37.05
N PHE A 38 5.41 15.06 -38.29
CA PHE A 38 4.70 15.59 -39.44
C PHE A 38 4.33 14.47 -40.40
N VAL A 39 3.18 14.60 -41.04
CA VAL A 39 2.66 13.66 -42.05
C VAL A 39 2.83 14.27 -43.43
N TRP A 40 3.47 13.54 -44.33
CA TRP A 40 3.68 13.97 -45.71
C TRP A 40 3.33 12.88 -46.71
N SER A 41 2.89 13.29 -47.89
CA SER A 41 2.89 12.42 -49.07
C SER A 41 4.33 12.17 -49.54
N ALA A 42 4.72 10.91 -49.75
CA ALA A 42 6.04 10.51 -50.28
C ALA A 42 6.24 10.89 -51.76
N THR A 43 5.23 11.47 -52.40
CA THR A 43 5.28 11.83 -53.82
C THR A 43 6.13 13.10 -53.99
N THR A 44 7.44 12.88 -54.05
CA THR A 44 8.55 13.76 -54.46
C THR A 44 8.20 15.16 -54.98
N GLY A 45 8.55 16.19 -54.21
CA GLY A 45 9.13 17.45 -54.71
C GLY A 45 8.28 18.39 -55.57
N GLN A 46 7.01 18.08 -55.82
CA GLN A 46 6.03 19.02 -56.35
C GLN A 46 4.94 19.20 -55.30
N GLU A 47 4.53 20.44 -55.04
CA GLU A 47 3.33 20.76 -54.26
C GLU A 47 2.22 19.79 -54.70
N SER A 48 1.90 18.86 -53.80
CA SER A 48 0.94 17.81 -54.08
C SER A 48 -0.39 18.50 -54.41
N ALA A 49 -0.84 18.38 -55.66
CA ALA A 49 -2.20 18.75 -56.06
C ALA A 49 -3.24 17.75 -55.52
N ALA A 50 -2.93 17.08 -54.40
CA ALA A 50 -3.90 16.28 -53.67
C ALA A 50 -4.99 17.22 -53.15
N ASP A 51 -6.24 16.83 -53.36
CA ASP A 51 -7.37 17.51 -52.77
C ASP A 51 -7.16 17.58 -51.25
N PRO A 52 -7.09 18.78 -50.64
CA PRO A 52 -6.89 18.93 -49.20
C PRO A 52 -7.97 18.24 -48.36
N GLN A 53 -9.07 17.79 -48.97
CA GLN A 53 -10.13 17.03 -48.31
C GLN A 53 -9.95 15.51 -48.34
N THR A 54 -8.96 14.96 -49.07
CA THR A 54 -8.74 13.51 -49.14
C THR A 54 -7.69 13.03 -48.12
N PRO A 55 -8.03 12.10 -47.20
CA PRO A 55 -7.07 11.55 -46.24
C PRO A 55 -5.96 10.73 -46.92
N LEU A 56 -4.71 10.98 -46.55
CA LEU A 56 -3.54 10.18 -46.97
C LEU A 56 -3.56 8.79 -46.34
N ALA A 57 -3.91 8.72 -45.05
CA ALA A 57 -3.97 7.47 -44.28
C ALA A 57 -4.96 7.58 -43.12
N PHE A 58 -5.21 6.44 -42.47
CA PHE A 58 -6.00 6.36 -41.25
C PHE A 58 -5.15 5.79 -40.12
N LEU A 59 -5.02 6.55 -39.03
CA LEU A 59 -4.25 6.20 -37.85
C LEU A 59 -5.14 5.53 -36.81
N ALA A 60 -4.74 4.34 -36.36
CA ALA A 60 -5.44 3.62 -35.28
C ALA A 60 -4.58 3.47 -34.01
N THR A 61 -3.26 3.30 -34.20
CA THR A 61 -2.31 3.08 -33.11
C THR A 61 -1.05 3.90 -33.30
N ILE A 62 -0.36 4.18 -32.20
CA ILE A 62 0.98 4.79 -32.18
C ILE A 62 1.89 3.95 -31.30
N ARG A 63 3.20 3.93 -31.57
CA ARG A 63 4.18 3.39 -30.63
C ARG A 63 4.83 4.52 -29.86
N LEU A 64 4.69 4.50 -28.54
CA LEU A 64 5.36 5.43 -27.64
C LEU A 64 6.78 4.93 -27.33
N ALA A 65 7.71 5.85 -27.04
CA ALA A 65 9.12 5.54 -26.77
C ALA A 65 9.31 4.44 -25.70
N ASN A 66 8.50 4.48 -24.64
CA ASN A 66 8.58 3.56 -23.50
C ASN A 66 7.53 2.44 -23.54
N ALA A 67 6.80 2.29 -24.64
CA ALA A 67 5.79 1.24 -24.78
C ALA A 67 6.37 0.03 -25.53
N SER A 68 6.21 -1.15 -24.93
CA SER A 68 6.58 -2.43 -25.55
C SER A 68 5.71 -2.74 -26.78
N GLU A 69 4.46 -2.27 -26.78
CA GLU A 69 3.46 -2.50 -27.83
C GLU A 69 2.84 -1.18 -28.31
N PRO A 70 2.33 -1.13 -29.56
CA PRO A 70 1.55 0.01 -30.03
C PRO A 70 0.29 0.22 -29.18
N VAL A 71 -0.03 1.47 -28.88
CA VAL A 71 -1.23 1.88 -28.13
C VAL A 71 -2.28 2.44 -29.07
N GLN A 72 -3.55 2.13 -28.81
CA GLN A 72 -4.67 2.72 -29.55
C GLN A 72 -4.83 4.20 -29.20
N VAL A 73 -5.20 5.00 -30.19
CA VAL A 73 -5.38 6.45 -30.04
C VAL A 73 -6.75 6.91 -30.50
N ARG A 74 -7.18 8.04 -29.94
CA ARG A 74 -8.39 8.76 -30.36
C ARG A 74 -8.06 10.22 -30.63
N LEU A 75 -8.72 10.78 -31.65
CA LEU A 75 -8.68 12.21 -31.93
C LEU A 75 -9.33 12.99 -30.78
N VAL A 76 -8.62 13.98 -30.24
CA VAL A 76 -9.14 14.91 -29.25
C VAL A 76 -9.59 16.20 -29.93
N GLU A 77 -8.73 16.75 -30.77
CA GLU A 77 -8.93 18.07 -31.40
C GLU A 77 -8.13 18.15 -32.70
N ARG A 78 -8.66 18.85 -33.70
CA ARG A 78 -7.94 19.24 -34.91
C ARG A 78 -8.08 20.75 -35.11
N ASP A 79 -6.96 21.45 -35.13
CA ASP A 79 -6.89 22.90 -35.39
C ASP A 79 -5.95 23.15 -36.58
N GLY A 80 -6.55 23.34 -37.76
CA GLY A 80 -5.82 23.37 -39.03
C GLY A 80 -5.05 22.07 -39.27
N SER A 81 -3.72 22.18 -39.38
CA SER A 81 -2.82 21.03 -39.52
C SER A 81 -2.45 20.37 -38.18
N ARG A 82 -2.81 20.96 -37.03
CA ARG A 82 -2.46 20.36 -35.73
C ARG A 82 -3.49 19.30 -35.35
N VAL A 83 -3.02 18.09 -35.11
CA VAL A 83 -3.83 16.93 -34.74
C VAL A 83 -3.45 16.50 -33.33
N LEU A 84 -4.33 16.75 -32.37
CA LEU A 84 -4.14 16.34 -30.98
C LEU A 84 -4.77 14.97 -30.75
N LEU A 85 -3.94 14.04 -30.30
CA LEU A 85 -4.30 12.65 -30.05
C LEU A 85 -4.15 12.33 -28.56
N ARG A 86 -4.97 11.44 -28.03
CA ARG A 86 -4.76 10.81 -26.73
C ARG A 86 -4.78 9.30 -26.84
N GLN A 87 -4.17 8.64 -25.87
CA GLN A 87 -4.29 7.19 -25.73
C GLN A 87 -5.73 6.82 -25.34
N LEU A 88 -6.20 5.69 -25.87
CA LEU A 88 -7.48 5.11 -25.47
C LEU A 88 -7.39 4.54 -24.05
N ASP A 89 -8.30 4.92 -23.18
CA ASP A 89 -8.31 4.44 -21.79
C ASP A 89 -8.85 3.01 -21.68
N PRO A 90 -8.41 2.22 -20.66
CA PRO A 90 -8.97 0.91 -20.39
C PRO A 90 -10.51 0.94 -20.32
N GLY A 91 -11.17 0.04 -21.04
CA GLY A 91 -12.62 -0.07 -21.05
C GLY A 91 -13.35 0.92 -21.98
N GLU A 92 -12.66 1.86 -22.62
CA GLU A 92 -13.27 2.64 -23.69
C GLU A 92 -13.52 1.76 -24.93
N PRO A 93 -14.61 2.00 -25.69
CA PRO A 93 -14.84 1.30 -26.94
C PRO A 93 -13.75 1.66 -27.95
N GLU A 94 -13.49 0.73 -28.89
CA GLU A 94 -12.53 0.93 -29.98
C GLU A 94 -12.78 2.28 -30.67
N ALA A 95 -11.72 3.07 -30.83
CA ALA A 95 -11.83 4.40 -31.44
C ALA A 95 -11.95 4.30 -32.97
N GLU A 96 -12.70 5.24 -33.55
CA GLU A 96 -12.65 5.47 -34.98
C GLU A 96 -11.23 5.84 -35.41
N ARG A 97 -10.80 5.33 -36.57
CA ARG A 97 -9.48 5.62 -37.10
C ARG A 97 -9.39 7.09 -37.48
N VAL A 98 -8.31 7.75 -37.07
CA VAL A 98 -8.10 9.18 -37.29
C VAL A 98 -7.62 9.43 -38.72
N PRO A 99 -8.35 10.17 -39.56
CA PRO A 99 -7.87 10.53 -40.89
C PRO A 99 -6.68 11.49 -40.77
N LEU A 100 -5.62 11.20 -41.52
CA LEU A 100 -4.41 12.01 -41.63
C LEU A 100 -4.33 12.66 -43.00
N TYR A 101 -3.96 13.94 -43.04
CA TYR A 101 -3.82 14.74 -44.25
C TYR A 101 -2.36 15.19 -44.43
N ASP A 102 -2.06 15.67 -45.63
CA ASP A 102 -0.73 16.20 -45.96
C ASP A 102 -0.45 17.47 -45.13
N GLY A 103 0.74 17.54 -44.53
CA GLY A 103 1.15 18.64 -43.66
C GLY A 103 0.64 18.56 -42.21
N ASP A 104 -0.05 17.49 -41.82
CA ASP A 104 -0.52 17.32 -40.44
C ASP A 104 0.65 17.24 -39.44
N GLU A 105 0.54 17.98 -38.35
CA GLU A 105 1.42 17.93 -37.18
C GLU A 105 0.73 17.11 -36.07
N LEU A 106 1.26 15.92 -35.77
CA LEU A 106 0.72 15.02 -34.76
C LEU A 106 1.30 15.34 -33.38
N THR A 107 0.41 15.61 -32.43
CA THR A 107 0.73 15.83 -31.03
C THR A 107 0.00 14.81 -30.17
N VAL A 108 0.73 14.05 -29.35
CA VAL A 108 0.15 13.04 -28.47
C VAL A 108 0.18 13.54 -27.03
N MET A 109 -0.97 13.52 -26.36
CA MET A 109 -1.08 13.86 -24.94
C MET A 109 -0.39 12.79 -24.07
N GLN A 110 0.24 13.23 -22.98
CA GLN A 110 0.81 12.33 -21.98
C GLN A 110 -0.32 11.74 -21.13
N ALA A 111 -0.45 10.42 -21.11
CA ALA A 111 -1.40 9.73 -20.25
C ALA A 111 -0.73 9.41 -18.91
N VAL A 112 -1.24 9.99 -17.83
CA VAL A 112 -0.76 9.79 -16.45
C VAL A 112 -1.83 9.04 -15.67
N SER A 113 -1.48 7.85 -15.17
CA SER A 113 -2.38 7.04 -14.35
C SER A 113 -2.11 7.15 -12.86
N HIS A 114 -0.83 7.34 -12.49
CA HIS A 114 -0.38 7.36 -11.10
C HIS A 114 0.62 8.48 -10.86
N VAL A 115 0.74 8.87 -9.59
CA VAL A 115 1.79 9.78 -9.09
C VAL A 115 2.49 9.13 -7.91
N GLY A 116 3.79 9.39 -7.76
CA GLY A 116 4.56 8.98 -6.59
C GLY A 116 4.53 10.06 -5.52
N LEU A 117 4.20 9.68 -4.29
CA LEU A 117 4.34 10.53 -3.11
C LEU A 117 5.63 10.19 -2.38
N ASN A 118 6.42 11.21 -2.08
CA ASN A 118 7.63 11.05 -1.28
C ASN A 118 7.26 10.91 0.20
N THR A 119 7.81 9.87 0.84
CA THR A 119 7.63 9.64 2.29
C THR A 119 8.64 10.41 3.16
N SER A 120 9.48 11.24 2.54
CA SER A 120 10.45 12.08 3.24
C SER A 120 10.49 13.47 2.60
N PRO A 121 10.63 14.54 3.41
CA PRO A 121 10.81 15.90 2.90
C PRO A 121 12.19 16.12 2.26
N THR A 122 13.14 15.19 2.45
CA THR A 122 14.51 15.29 1.93
C THR A 122 14.70 14.32 0.76
N PRO A 123 14.76 14.82 -0.49
CA PRO A 123 15.07 14.00 -1.65
C PRO A 123 16.42 13.29 -1.53
N GLY A 124 16.48 12.00 -1.83
CA GLY A 124 17.68 11.16 -1.78
C GLY A 124 17.97 10.54 -0.42
N SER A 125 17.07 10.63 0.57
CA SER A 125 17.24 9.94 1.85
C SER A 125 17.18 8.41 1.64
N PRO A 126 18.06 7.61 2.28
CA PRO A 126 18.02 6.16 2.19
C PRO A 126 16.74 5.55 2.81
N GLU A 127 16.02 6.32 3.64
CA GLU A 127 14.74 5.94 4.23
C GLU A 127 13.55 6.32 3.33
N GLN A 128 13.81 7.00 2.21
CA GLN A 128 12.79 7.44 1.26
C GLN A 128 12.33 6.27 0.41
N PHE A 129 11.02 6.13 0.31
CA PHE A 129 10.39 5.34 -0.73
C PHE A 129 9.25 6.14 -1.36
N LEU A 130 8.83 5.73 -2.55
CA LEU A 130 7.73 6.34 -3.27
C LEU A 130 6.47 5.53 -3.02
N PHE A 131 5.43 6.18 -2.50
CA PHE A 131 4.10 5.60 -2.43
C PHE A 131 3.30 5.96 -3.68
N GLY A 132 2.98 4.98 -4.52
CA GLY A 132 2.23 5.19 -5.75
C GLY A 132 0.75 5.39 -5.48
N CYS A 133 0.19 6.49 -5.96
CA CYS A 133 -1.24 6.80 -5.85
C CYS A 133 -1.88 6.86 -7.23
N ARG A 134 -3.01 6.18 -7.40
CA ARG A 134 -3.87 6.30 -8.58
C ARG A 134 -4.48 7.71 -8.62
N ILE A 135 -4.43 8.37 -9.78
CA ILE A 135 -5.05 9.69 -9.99
C ILE A 135 -6.14 9.67 -11.04
N VAL A 136 -7.20 10.44 -10.83
CA VAL A 136 -8.31 10.58 -11.78
C VAL A 136 -8.50 12.04 -12.17
N PRO A 137 -8.91 12.32 -13.42
CA PRO A 137 -9.13 13.68 -13.87
C PRO A 137 -10.34 14.29 -13.18
N VAL A 138 -10.25 15.57 -12.81
CA VAL A 138 -11.36 16.36 -12.26
C VAL A 138 -11.92 17.28 -13.34
N ARG A 139 -11.05 18.08 -13.96
CA ARG A 139 -11.40 18.97 -15.07
C ARG A 139 -10.17 19.45 -15.81
N THR A 140 -10.37 19.87 -17.06
CA THR A 140 -9.33 20.47 -17.90
C THR A 140 -9.60 21.96 -18.05
N GLU A 141 -8.56 22.78 -17.92
CA GLU A 141 -8.61 24.23 -18.12
C GLU A 141 -7.48 24.66 -19.05
N PRO A 142 -7.53 25.86 -19.67
CA PRO A 142 -6.43 26.34 -20.51
C PRO A 142 -5.09 26.34 -19.75
N GLY A 143 -4.11 25.58 -20.24
CA GLY A 143 -2.77 25.49 -19.65
C GLY A 143 -2.65 24.56 -18.44
N ARG A 144 -3.74 23.91 -17.98
CA ARG A 144 -3.68 23.02 -16.81
C ARG A 144 -4.73 21.92 -16.80
N VAL A 145 -4.34 20.77 -16.26
CA VAL A 145 -5.23 19.64 -16.00
C VAL A 145 -5.29 19.41 -14.50
N LEU A 146 -6.49 19.49 -13.93
CA LEU A 146 -6.71 19.22 -12.52
C LEU A 146 -7.04 17.75 -12.31
N ALA A 147 -6.33 17.12 -11.38
CA ALA A 147 -6.55 15.74 -10.98
C ALA A 147 -6.62 15.62 -9.45
N ARG A 148 -7.12 14.48 -8.99
CA ARG A 148 -7.14 14.10 -7.57
C ARG A 148 -6.73 12.65 -7.41
N THR A 149 -6.38 12.23 -6.21
CA THR A 149 -6.23 10.80 -5.93
C THR A 149 -7.59 10.08 -6.00
N LEU A 150 -7.57 8.84 -6.46
CA LEU A 150 -8.74 7.95 -6.41
C LEU A 150 -9.04 7.64 -4.94
N ARG A 151 -10.30 7.76 -4.53
CA ARG A 151 -10.71 7.50 -3.14
C ARG A 151 -10.73 6.01 -2.85
N PHE A 152 -10.49 5.63 -1.59
CA PHE A 152 -10.63 4.24 -1.21
C PHE A 152 -12.08 3.77 -1.37
N GLY A 153 -12.28 2.61 -2.01
CA GLY A 153 -13.62 2.08 -2.34
C GLY A 153 -14.29 2.74 -3.55
N GLU A 154 -13.71 3.78 -4.14
CA GLU A 154 -14.16 4.31 -5.44
C GLU A 154 -13.81 3.32 -6.56
N LEU A 155 -14.76 3.07 -7.46
CA LEU A 155 -14.54 2.20 -8.61
C LEU A 155 -13.51 2.85 -9.56
N ASP A 156 -12.37 2.19 -9.77
CA ASP A 156 -11.42 2.62 -10.80
C ASP A 156 -11.98 2.25 -12.18
N THR A 157 -12.38 3.27 -12.94
CA THR A 157 -12.83 3.11 -14.33
C THR A 157 -11.69 2.90 -15.31
N GLY A 158 -10.43 3.00 -14.86
CA GLY A 158 -9.24 2.97 -15.71
C GLY A 158 -8.93 4.31 -16.38
N GLN A 159 -9.77 5.33 -16.21
CA GLN A 159 -9.61 6.63 -16.87
C GLN A 159 -8.31 7.32 -16.45
N ARG A 160 -7.48 7.70 -17.43
CA ARG A 160 -6.19 8.35 -17.16
C ARG A 160 -6.30 9.86 -17.30
N VAL A 161 -5.36 10.56 -16.69
CA VAL A 161 -5.22 12.01 -16.85
C VAL A 161 -4.39 12.28 -18.09
N HIS A 162 -5.00 12.85 -19.11
CA HIS A 162 -4.32 13.18 -20.36
C HIS A 162 -3.88 14.64 -20.32
N VAL A 163 -2.57 14.89 -20.44
CA VAL A 163 -1.94 16.21 -20.33
C VAL A 163 -1.41 16.63 -21.70
N ARG A 164 -1.79 17.82 -22.20
CA ARG A 164 -1.25 18.34 -23.46
C ARG A 164 0.20 18.78 -23.25
N PRO A 165 1.06 18.69 -24.27
CA PRO A 165 2.39 19.28 -24.17
C PRO A 165 2.33 20.77 -23.82
N GLY A 166 3.01 21.16 -22.75
CA GLY A 166 3.01 22.53 -22.21
C GLY A 166 1.95 22.80 -21.13
N ASP A 167 0.95 21.93 -20.95
CA ASP A 167 0.01 22.04 -19.83
C ASP A 167 0.65 21.54 -18.52
N GLN A 168 0.21 22.11 -17.40
CA GLN A 168 0.60 21.65 -16.07
C GLN A 168 -0.42 20.66 -15.49
N LEU A 169 0.07 19.56 -14.91
CA LEU A 169 -0.75 18.67 -14.08
C LEU A 169 -0.79 19.22 -12.65
N GLN A 170 -1.97 19.59 -12.17
CA GLN A 170 -2.17 20.07 -10.80
C GLN A 170 -3.02 19.09 -10.00
N LEU A 171 -2.51 18.65 -8.86
CA LEU A 171 -3.25 17.81 -7.93
C LEU A 171 -4.03 18.71 -6.95
N ALA A 172 -5.35 18.70 -7.07
CA ALA A 172 -6.23 19.56 -6.26
C ALA A 172 -6.52 18.98 -4.87
N ASP A 173 -6.51 17.65 -4.75
CA ASP A 173 -6.89 16.92 -3.56
C ASP A 173 -6.08 15.61 -3.51
N VAL A 174 -4.94 15.68 -2.81
CA VAL A 174 -4.07 14.53 -2.56
C VAL A 174 -4.43 13.98 -1.19
N THR A 175 -5.26 12.95 -1.19
CA THR A 175 -5.56 12.19 0.03
C THR A 175 -5.02 10.78 -0.11
N VAL A 176 -4.35 10.30 0.94
CA VAL A 176 -4.01 8.89 1.13
C VAL A 176 -4.76 8.39 2.36
N GLU A 177 -5.62 7.41 2.15
CA GLU A 177 -6.45 6.84 3.21
C GLU A 177 -5.72 5.66 3.85
N LEU A 178 -5.73 5.58 5.18
CA LEU A 178 -5.06 4.52 5.92
C LEU A 178 -5.53 3.13 5.47
N ASP A 179 -6.83 2.95 5.25
CA ASP A 179 -7.42 1.70 4.77
C ASP A 179 -6.97 1.33 3.35
N HIS A 180 -6.63 2.31 2.52
CA HIS A 180 -6.05 2.02 1.20
C HIS A 180 -4.68 1.38 1.34
N ILE A 181 -3.81 1.93 2.18
CA ILE A 181 -2.49 1.34 2.48
C ILE A 181 -2.69 -0.04 3.09
N ASP A 182 -3.62 -0.17 4.04
CA ASP A 182 -3.94 -1.42 4.72
C ASP A 182 -4.35 -2.54 3.75
N SER A 183 -5.13 -2.19 2.73
CA SER A 183 -5.60 -3.13 1.71
C SER A 183 -4.50 -3.70 0.79
N GLN A 184 -3.32 -3.06 0.77
CA GLN A 184 -2.17 -3.52 -0.03
C GLN A 184 -1.35 -4.59 0.72
N GLU A 185 -1.52 -4.70 2.03
CA GLU A 185 -0.81 -5.68 2.84
C GLU A 185 -1.44 -7.06 2.75
N SER A 186 -0.58 -8.09 2.80
CA SER A 186 -1.01 -9.47 2.78
C SER A 186 -1.18 -10.02 4.20
N ALA A 187 -2.27 -10.75 4.42
CA ALA A 187 -2.46 -11.49 5.66
C ALA A 187 -1.37 -12.56 5.84
N THR A 188 -0.93 -12.72 7.07
CA THR A 188 -0.07 -13.84 7.50
C THR A 188 -0.87 -15.15 7.53
N ALA A 189 -0.20 -16.29 7.77
CA ALA A 189 -0.87 -17.59 7.82
C ALA A 189 -1.93 -17.69 8.95
N SER A 190 -1.84 -16.86 9.99
CA SER A 190 -2.85 -16.75 11.04
C SER A 190 -4.07 -15.87 10.66
N GLY A 191 -4.05 -15.23 9.48
CA GLY A 191 -5.06 -14.26 9.06
C GLY A 191 -4.81 -12.83 9.54
N HIS A 192 -3.81 -12.59 10.40
CA HIS A 192 -3.44 -11.24 10.84
C HIS A 192 -2.72 -10.48 9.71
N VAL A 193 -3.14 -9.25 9.44
CA VAL A 193 -2.47 -8.33 8.51
C VAL A 193 -1.51 -7.43 9.31
N PRO A 194 -0.18 -7.48 9.06
CA PRO A 194 0.79 -6.68 9.79
C PRO A 194 0.46 -5.18 9.76
N LEU A 195 0.48 -4.53 10.92
CA LEU A 195 0.05 -3.13 11.04
C LEU A 195 1.22 -2.14 11.03
N THR A 196 2.40 -2.56 11.47
CA THR A 196 3.60 -1.71 11.51
C THR A 196 3.96 -1.09 10.15
N PRO A 197 4.04 -1.84 9.02
CA PRO A 197 4.35 -1.24 7.73
C PRO A 197 3.27 -0.28 7.24
N VAL A 198 2.00 -0.58 7.53
CA VAL A 198 0.85 0.28 7.21
C VAL A 198 0.95 1.62 7.93
N LEU A 199 1.10 1.60 9.25
CA LEU A 199 1.23 2.83 10.05
C LEU A 199 2.50 3.58 9.73
N TRP A 200 3.62 2.89 9.49
CA TRP A 200 4.86 3.53 9.07
C TRP A 200 4.66 4.32 7.78
N THR A 201 4.07 3.69 6.77
CA THR A 201 3.79 4.33 5.49
C THR A 201 2.85 5.51 5.65
N TRP A 202 1.73 5.32 6.35
CA TRP A 202 0.74 6.38 6.55
C TRP A 202 1.31 7.58 7.31
N LEU A 203 2.00 7.35 8.43
CA LEU A 203 2.62 8.40 9.25
C LEU A 203 3.82 9.09 8.57
N SER A 204 4.30 8.56 7.44
CA SER A 204 5.39 9.17 6.66
C SER A 204 4.87 10.00 5.48
N ILE A 205 3.57 9.95 5.17
CA ILE A 205 2.97 10.68 4.06
C ILE A 205 2.27 11.93 4.60
N GLY A 206 2.55 13.09 3.99
CA GLY A 206 1.80 14.32 4.26
C GLY A 206 2.45 15.24 5.29
N GLU A 207 1.62 15.91 6.11
CA GLU A 207 2.10 16.84 7.12
C GLU A 207 2.81 16.10 8.26
N ALA A 208 3.76 16.77 8.90
CA ALA A 208 4.54 16.16 9.97
C ALA A 208 3.64 15.80 11.16
N HIS A 209 3.45 14.50 11.39
CA HIS A 209 2.77 13.99 12.58
C HIS A 209 3.60 14.23 13.84
N ASP A 210 2.93 14.32 15.00
CA ASP A 210 3.61 14.43 16.29
C ASP A 210 4.57 13.25 16.52
N ALA A 211 5.86 13.55 16.68
CA ALA A 211 6.91 12.52 16.77
C ALA A 211 6.74 11.59 17.99
N THR A 212 6.08 12.04 19.06
CA THR A 212 5.81 11.20 20.23
C THR A 212 4.68 10.22 19.93
N ARG A 213 3.57 10.69 19.35
CA ARG A 213 2.46 9.87 18.88
C ARG A 213 2.92 8.85 17.85
N THR A 214 3.71 9.26 16.86
CA THR A 214 4.29 8.37 15.84
C THR A 214 5.12 7.25 16.47
N ARG A 215 6.07 7.57 17.36
CA ARG A 215 6.89 6.55 18.04
C ARG A 215 6.06 5.62 18.90
N TYR A 216 5.03 6.14 19.57
CA TYR A 216 4.14 5.36 20.41
C TYR A 216 3.35 4.32 19.59
N LEU A 217 2.66 4.78 18.54
CA LEU A 217 1.84 3.93 17.68
C LEU A 217 2.68 2.87 16.97
N LEU A 218 3.83 3.25 16.40
CA LEU A 218 4.75 2.30 15.75
C LEU A 218 5.30 1.26 16.74
N ALA A 219 5.61 1.68 17.98
CA ALA A 219 6.09 0.75 18.99
C ALA A 219 4.99 -0.19 19.52
N ALA A 220 3.73 0.23 19.52
CA ALA A 220 2.59 -0.63 19.83
C ALA A 220 2.31 -1.64 18.70
N ALA A 221 2.23 -1.16 17.45
CA ALA A 221 2.01 -1.99 16.26
C ALA A 221 3.13 -3.03 16.08
N ARG A 222 4.40 -2.64 16.28
CA ARG A 222 5.53 -3.57 16.20
C ARG A 222 5.43 -4.70 17.22
N ARG A 223 4.96 -4.40 18.43
CA ARG A 223 4.73 -5.41 19.49
C ARG A 223 3.57 -6.33 19.12
N LEU A 224 2.50 -5.78 18.58
CA LEU A 224 1.36 -6.55 18.08
C LEU A 224 1.78 -7.54 16.97
N ASP A 225 2.48 -7.06 15.94
CA ASP A 225 2.95 -7.90 14.83
C ASP A 225 3.96 -8.96 15.31
N THR A 226 4.82 -8.60 16.27
CA THR A 226 5.74 -9.54 16.91
C THR A 226 4.99 -10.63 17.68
N ALA A 227 3.93 -10.27 18.41
CA ALA A 227 3.09 -11.23 19.13
C ALA A 227 2.44 -12.22 18.15
N ASN A 228 1.83 -11.73 17.06
CA ASN A 228 1.25 -12.59 16.03
C ASN A 228 2.28 -13.58 15.45
N ARG A 229 3.47 -13.09 15.07
CA ARG A 229 4.54 -13.95 14.55
C ARG A 229 4.95 -15.03 15.56
N LEU A 230 5.03 -14.70 16.86
CA LEU A 230 5.40 -15.65 17.90
C LEU A 230 4.29 -16.67 18.18
N LEU A 231 3.02 -16.28 18.05
CA LEU A 231 1.88 -17.19 18.12
C LEU A 231 1.90 -18.19 16.97
N MET A 232 2.21 -17.77 15.74
CA MET A 232 2.42 -18.70 14.63
C MET A 232 3.56 -19.69 14.91
N VAL A 233 4.69 -19.21 15.45
CA VAL A 233 5.80 -20.09 15.84
C VAL A 233 5.38 -21.08 16.93
N MET A 234 4.60 -20.64 17.91
CA MET A 234 4.04 -21.50 18.96
C MET A 234 3.13 -22.58 18.35
N GLU A 235 2.24 -22.22 17.42
CA GLU A 235 1.35 -23.18 16.74
C GLU A 235 2.15 -24.21 15.93
N ASP A 236 3.17 -23.77 15.19
CA ASP A 236 4.08 -24.65 14.47
C ASP A 236 4.72 -25.66 15.43
N ARG A 237 5.34 -25.18 16.52
CA ARG A 237 6.02 -26.04 17.52
C ARG A 237 5.06 -27.00 18.21
N ARG A 238 3.82 -26.57 18.48
CA ARG A 238 2.76 -27.44 19.00
C ARG A 238 2.42 -28.54 17.98
N GLY A 239 2.32 -28.20 16.70
CA GLY A 239 2.15 -29.17 15.62
C GLY A 239 3.30 -30.17 15.55
N GLU A 240 4.54 -29.72 15.77
CA GLU A 240 5.70 -30.62 15.80
C GLU A 240 5.67 -31.62 16.95
N LEU A 241 5.17 -31.22 18.12
CA LEU A 241 5.04 -32.11 19.29
C LEU A 241 3.99 -33.21 19.09
N LYS A 242 3.03 -33.02 18.17
CA LYS A 242 2.00 -34.01 17.84
C LYS A 242 2.46 -35.07 16.83
N ARG A 243 3.70 -34.99 16.34
CA ARG A 243 4.22 -35.99 15.38
C ARG A 243 4.52 -37.32 16.07
N ASP A 244 4.19 -38.41 15.38
CA ASP A 244 4.51 -39.76 15.84
C ASP A 244 6.03 -40.02 15.81
N GLY A 245 6.50 -40.90 16.69
CA GLY A 245 7.87 -41.41 16.68
C GLY A 245 8.93 -40.50 17.33
N LEU A 246 8.53 -39.43 18.02
CA LEU A 246 9.47 -38.56 18.72
C LEU A 246 10.12 -39.27 19.93
N GLY A 247 11.44 -39.19 20.02
CA GLY A 247 12.19 -39.65 21.19
C GLY A 247 12.12 -38.67 22.38
N GLY A 248 12.28 -39.18 23.61
CA GLY A 248 12.19 -38.37 24.84
C GLY A 248 13.04 -37.08 24.86
N PRO A 249 14.33 -37.09 24.48
CA PRO A 249 15.13 -35.86 24.39
C PRO A 249 14.63 -34.86 23.35
N GLU A 250 14.06 -35.33 22.24
CA GLU A 250 13.50 -34.47 21.20
C GLU A 250 12.21 -33.80 21.66
N ILE A 251 11.32 -34.56 22.31
CA ILE A 251 10.10 -34.03 22.93
C ILE A 251 10.45 -32.90 23.90
N ARG A 252 11.47 -33.09 24.77
CA ARG A 252 11.89 -32.05 25.72
C ARG A 252 12.38 -30.78 25.04
N ARG A 253 13.22 -30.88 24.00
CA ARG A 253 13.69 -29.70 23.25
C ARG A 253 12.51 -28.93 22.65
N LYS A 254 11.63 -29.63 21.93
CA LYS A 254 10.45 -29.02 21.31
C LYS A 254 9.50 -28.40 22.34
N LEU A 255 9.35 -29.01 23.52
CA LEU A 255 8.56 -28.47 24.61
C LEU A 255 9.15 -27.17 25.16
N PHE A 256 10.47 -27.12 25.41
CA PHE A 256 11.11 -25.88 25.88
C PHE A 256 11.09 -24.77 24.83
N ASP A 257 11.25 -25.12 23.54
CA ASP A 257 11.11 -24.17 22.44
C ASP A 257 9.68 -23.60 22.36
N LEU A 258 8.67 -24.44 22.55
CA LEU A 258 7.26 -24.03 22.63
C LEU A 258 7.04 -23.06 23.80
N ILE A 259 7.52 -23.40 25.00
CA ILE A 259 7.37 -22.55 26.20
C ILE A 259 8.02 -21.18 25.98
N GLY A 260 9.24 -21.15 25.42
CA GLY A 260 9.92 -19.90 25.11
C GLY A 260 9.16 -19.04 24.08
N ALA A 261 8.53 -19.66 23.08
CA ALA A 261 7.68 -18.95 22.13
C ALA A 261 6.44 -18.35 22.80
N VAL A 262 5.77 -19.10 23.68
CA VAL A 262 4.61 -18.64 24.46
C VAL A 262 4.96 -17.45 25.34
N GLU A 263 6.03 -17.56 26.12
CA GLU A 263 6.51 -16.50 27.00
C GLU A 263 6.69 -15.19 26.23
N MET A 264 7.45 -15.24 25.13
CA MET A 264 7.71 -14.06 24.32
C MET A 264 6.44 -13.52 23.64
N ALA A 265 5.52 -14.39 23.20
CA ALA A 265 4.26 -13.99 22.58
C ALA A 265 3.37 -13.22 23.57
N VAL A 266 3.20 -13.77 24.77
CA VAL A 266 2.38 -13.18 25.84
C VAL A 266 2.97 -11.85 26.30
N ILE A 267 4.29 -11.75 26.43
CA ILE A 267 4.97 -10.50 26.77
C ILE A 267 4.74 -9.46 25.68
N ALA A 268 4.97 -9.79 24.41
CA ALA A 268 4.75 -8.86 23.31
C ALA A 268 3.30 -8.37 23.24
N LEU A 269 2.33 -9.29 23.33
CA LEU A 269 0.90 -8.99 23.30
C LEU A 269 0.48 -8.12 24.48
N GLY A 270 0.86 -8.53 25.70
CA GLY A 270 0.53 -7.78 26.91
C GLY A 270 1.11 -6.37 26.89
N ARG A 271 2.30 -6.16 26.31
CA ARG A 271 2.86 -4.81 26.16
C ARG A 271 2.11 -3.98 25.12
N ALA A 272 1.65 -4.57 24.02
CA ALA A 272 0.79 -3.87 23.05
C ALA A 272 -0.55 -3.45 23.69
N VAL A 273 -1.19 -4.36 24.43
CA VAL A 273 -2.44 -4.12 25.18
C VAL A 273 -2.27 -3.02 26.23
N ASP A 274 -1.18 -3.03 27.00
CA ASP A 274 -0.91 -1.96 27.96
C ASP A 274 -0.76 -0.59 27.27
N MET A 275 -0.14 -0.53 26.09
CA MET A 275 -0.04 0.69 25.31
C MET A 275 -1.41 1.17 24.80
N VAL A 276 -2.27 0.27 24.34
CA VAL A 276 -3.66 0.63 23.99
C VAL A 276 -4.38 1.25 25.19
N ARG A 277 -4.27 0.63 26.38
CA ARG A 277 -4.93 1.14 27.59
C ARG A 277 -4.36 2.48 28.08
N GLN A 278 -3.09 2.75 27.80
CA GLN A 278 -2.42 3.98 28.23
C GLN A 278 -2.43 5.09 27.17
N ALA A 279 -2.95 4.84 25.97
CA ALA A 279 -2.90 5.77 24.85
C ALA A 279 -3.54 7.13 25.17
N ALA A 280 -4.71 7.16 25.81
CA ALA A 280 -5.35 8.43 26.21
C ALA A 280 -4.45 9.28 27.12
N ASN A 281 -3.77 8.65 28.09
CA ASN A 281 -2.89 9.35 29.02
C ASN A 281 -1.51 9.67 28.44
N SER A 282 -1.03 8.85 27.50
CA SER A 282 0.34 8.92 26.97
C SER A 282 0.46 9.80 25.74
N ILE A 283 -0.57 9.78 24.88
CA ILE A 283 -0.58 10.47 23.58
C ILE A 283 -1.86 11.26 23.33
N GLY A 284 -2.76 11.39 24.33
CA GLY A 284 -3.99 12.18 24.20
C GLY A 284 -5.04 11.56 23.27
N CYS A 285 -4.95 10.27 22.95
CA CYS A 285 -5.87 9.58 22.05
C CYS A 285 -7.30 9.60 22.61
N SER A 286 -8.27 10.02 21.80
CA SER A 286 -9.69 10.08 22.19
C SER A 286 -10.46 8.78 21.94
N VAL A 287 -9.90 7.88 21.13
CA VAL A 287 -10.50 6.59 20.78
C VAL A 287 -10.71 5.74 22.04
N PRO A 288 -11.91 5.20 22.28
CA PRO A 288 -12.19 4.37 23.44
C PRO A 288 -11.49 3.00 23.31
N VAL A 289 -10.97 2.50 24.43
CA VAL A 289 -10.35 1.17 24.49
C VAL A 289 -11.42 0.09 24.23
N PRO A 290 -11.19 -0.88 23.33
CA PRO A 290 -12.18 -1.91 23.02
C PRO A 290 -12.54 -2.78 24.23
N ALA A 291 -13.78 -3.26 24.29
CA ALA A 291 -14.27 -4.10 25.38
C ALA A 291 -13.46 -5.39 25.55
N GLN A 292 -13.02 -6.00 24.43
CA GLN A 292 -12.19 -7.19 24.40
C GLN A 292 -10.85 -6.96 25.13
N VAL A 293 -10.24 -5.80 24.90
CA VAL A 293 -9.01 -5.38 25.59
C VAL A 293 -9.27 -5.28 27.09
N THR A 294 -10.36 -4.63 27.52
CA THR A 294 -10.67 -4.51 28.95
C THR A 294 -11.02 -5.84 29.62
N THR A 295 -11.72 -6.73 28.93
CA THR A 295 -12.18 -8.03 29.47
C THR A 295 -11.03 -9.01 29.61
N SER A 296 -10.15 -9.12 28.60
CA SER A 296 -9.04 -10.09 28.61
C SER A 296 -7.81 -9.56 29.36
N TRP A 297 -7.74 -8.25 29.65
CA TRP A 297 -6.56 -7.65 30.30
C TRP A 297 -6.19 -8.28 31.65
N PRO A 298 -7.12 -8.54 32.60
CA PRO A 298 -6.73 -9.11 33.89
C PRO A 298 -5.99 -10.44 33.75
N ALA A 299 -6.50 -11.35 32.91
CA ALA A 299 -5.87 -12.65 32.68
C ALA A 299 -4.53 -12.51 31.95
N LEU A 300 -4.49 -11.71 30.87
CA LEU A 300 -3.26 -11.47 30.13
C LEU A 300 -2.18 -10.80 30.99
N HIS A 301 -2.56 -9.85 31.84
CA HIS A 301 -1.66 -9.14 32.73
C HIS A 301 -0.99 -10.08 33.74
N GLU A 302 -1.78 -10.93 34.40
CA GLU A 302 -1.28 -11.85 35.41
C GLU A 302 -0.42 -12.96 34.80
N ILE A 303 -0.86 -13.54 33.67
CA ILE A 303 -0.06 -14.54 32.93
C ILE A 303 1.27 -13.92 32.45
N ARG A 304 1.22 -12.71 31.87
CA ARG A 304 2.45 -12.00 31.49
C ARG A 304 3.35 -11.74 32.69
N ASN A 305 2.80 -11.24 33.79
CA ASN A 305 3.58 -10.91 34.99
C ASN A 305 4.29 -12.16 35.54
N ALA A 306 3.62 -13.32 35.50
CA ALA A 306 4.23 -14.58 35.90
C ALA A 306 5.42 -14.97 35.01
N TYR A 307 5.31 -14.77 33.68
CA TYR A 307 6.42 -14.99 32.77
C TYR A 307 7.56 -13.97 32.93
N GLU A 308 7.25 -12.67 33.05
CA GLU A 308 8.26 -11.61 33.23
C GLU A 308 9.06 -11.74 34.54
N HIS A 309 8.53 -12.47 35.52
CA HIS A 309 9.14 -12.73 36.82
C HIS A 309 9.31 -14.22 37.11
N ILE A 310 9.59 -15.00 36.06
CA ILE A 310 9.69 -16.46 36.16
C ILE A 310 10.71 -16.89 37.22
N GLU A 311 11.78 -16.11 37.44
CA GLU A 311 12.80 -16.37 38.46
C GLU A 311 12.22 -16.42 39.88
N ASP A 312 11.25 -15.57 40.21
CA ASP A 312 10.59 -15.59 41.52
C ASP A 312 9.57 -16.73 41.58
N ARG A 313 8.87 -16.99 40.46
CA ARG A 313 7.92 -18.09 40.33
C ARG A 313 8.58 -19.44 40.54
N THR A 314 9.81 -19.66 40.05
CA THR A 314 10.56 -20.92 40.29
C THR A 314 10.78 -21.22 41.77
N LEU A 315 10.78 -20.20 42.63
CA LEU A 315 10.96 -20.34 44.08
C LEU A 315 9.63 -20.43 44.85
N GLY A 316 8.50 -20.55 44.15
CA GLY A 316 7.17 -20.54 44.74
C GLY A 316 6.77 -19.17 45.30
N ARG A 317 7.21 -18.08 44.66
CA ARG A 317 7.04 -16.71 45.16
C ARG A 317 6.46 -15.75 44.13
N VAL A 318 5.76 -14.75 44.66
CA VAL A 318 5.31 -13.53 43.97
C VAL A 318 5.80 -12.33 44.77
N HIS A 319 6.56 -11.43 44.12
CA HIS A 319 7.21 -10.29 44.76
C HIS A 319 8.00 -10.68 46.03
N LYS A 320 8.78 -11.76 45.93
CA LYS A 320 9.62 -12.33 47.00
C LYS A 320 8.84 -12.87 48.20
N LYS A 321 7.52 -13.05 48.09
CA LYS A 321 6.66 -13.63 49.13
C LYS A 321 6.10 -14.97 48.67
N PRO A 322 5.93 -15.96 49.55
CA PRO A 322 5.28 -17.22 49.19
C PRO A 322 3.88 -16.98 48.62
N ASP A 323 3.56 -17.70 47.56
CA ASP A 323 2.27 -17.59 46.88
C ASP A 323 1.81 -18.98 46.38
N PRO A 324 0.54 -19.36 46.61
CA PRO A 324 0.03 -20.68 46.26
C PRO A 324 -0.04 -20.92 44.74
N ASP A 325 -0.18 -19.87 43.94
CA ASP A 325 -0.33 -19.96 42.49
C ASP A 325 1.02 -19.82 41.76
N ALA A 326 2.11 -19.43 42.45
CA ALA A 326 3.41 -19.16 41.83
C ALA A 326 3.92 -20.29 40.91
N LEU A 327 3.73 -21.56 41.31
CA LEU A 327 4.22 -22.71 40.52
C LEU A 327 3.27 -23.12 39.38
N THR A 328 2.06 -22.58 39.33
CA THR A 328 1.06 -22.98 38.32
C THR A 328 1.45 -22.59 36.91
N ILE A 329 2.27 -21.54 36.73
CA ILE A 329 2.79 -21.10 35.42
C ILE A 329 3.63 -22.18 34.72
N PHE A 330 4.17 -23.15 35.47
CA PHE A 330 4.93 -24.27 34.92
C PHE A 330 4.04 -25.44 34.45
N ASP A 331 2.74 -25.43 34.76
CA ASP A 331 1.79 -26.47 34.32
C ASP A 331 1.32 -26.24 32.88
N GLN A 332 2.02 -26.87 31.93
CA GLN A 332 1.73 -26.75 30.50
C GLN A 332 0.65 -27.72 30.00
N ARG A 333 0.02 -28.52 30.88
CA ARG A 333 -0.93 -29.56 30.44
C ARG A 333 -2.08 -28.98 29.65
N ARG A 334 -2.68 -27.86 30.11
CA ARG A 334 -3.81 -27.25 29.42
C ARG A 334 -3.43 -26.54 28.12
N LEU A 335 -2.24 -25.95 28.05
CA LEU A 335 -1.71 -25.44 26.78
C LEU A 335 -1.63 -26.57 25.74
N LEU A 336 -1.09 -27.72 26.12
CA LEU A 336 -0.87 -28.85 25.20
C LEU A 336 -2.15 -29.58 24.79
N THR A 337 -3.19 -29.58 25.65
CA THR A 337 -4.40 -30.39 25.47
C THR A 337 -5.64 -29.60 25.09
N HIS A 338 -5.73 -28.33 25.51
CA HIS A 338 -6.91 -27.49 25.35
C HIS A 338 -6.61 -26.14 24.72
N ASP A 339 -5.35 -25.84 24.36
CA ASP A 339 -4.94 -24.55 23.83
C ASP A 339 -5.28 -23.37 24.78
N VAL A 340 -5.09 -23.59 26.09
CA VAL A 340 -5.36 -22.59 27.14
C VAL A 340 -4.08 -22.29 27.91
N LEU A 341 -3.72 -21.00 27.98
CA LEU A 341 -2.69 -20.48 28.87
C LEU A 341 -3.27 -20.29 30.27
N MET A 342 -2.50 -20.61 31.31
CA MET A 342 -2.97 -20.55 32.69
C MET A 342 -1.94 -20.00 33.67
N TYR A 343 -2.44 -19.26 34.66
CA TYR A 343 -1.73 -18.89 35.88
C TYR A 343 -2.75 -18.68 37.01
N GLY A 344 -2.69 -19.51 38.05
CA GLY A 344 -3.70 -19.53 39.12
C GLY A 344 -5.11 -19.75 38.55
N GLN A 345 -6.01 -18.81 38.81
CA GLN A 345 -7.38 -18.78 38.25
C GLN A 345 -7.47 -18.06 36.90
N HIS A 346 -6.40 -17.42 36.44
CA HIS A 346 -6.37 -16.70 35.18
C HIS A 346 -6.16 -17.68 34.03
N GLN A 347 -7.00 -17.56 33.01
CA GLN A 347 -6.92 -18.37 31.81
C GLN A 347 -7.12 -17.51 30.56
N LEU A 348 -6.48 -17.90 29.47
CA LEU A 348 -6.63 -17.26 28.17
C LEU A 348 -6.64 -18.33 27.08
N ASP A 349 -7.74 -18.39 26.33
CA ASP A 349 -7.90 -19.29 25.17
C ASP A 349 -7.09 -18.77 23.98
N VAL A 350 -6.15 -19.59 23.53
CA VAL A 350 -5.23 -19.26 22.45
C VAL A 350 -5.92 -19.27 21.08
N ALA A 351 -6.93 -20.10 20.89
CA ALA A 351 -7.62 -20.27 19.62
C ALA A 351 -8.72 -19.22 19.38
N HIS A 352 -9.33 -18.69 20.45
CA HIS A 352 -10.47 -17.78 20.34
C HIS A 352 -10.21 -16.39 20.92
N GLU A 353 -9.73 -16.30 22.16
CA GLU A 353 -9.58 -15.00 22.84
C GLU A 353 -8.38 -14.21 22.32
N ILE A 354 -7.23 -14.89 22.09
CA ILE A 354 -6.02 -14.22 21.59
C ILE A 354 -6.24 -13.61 20.20
N PRO A 355 -6.80 -14.32 19.19
CA PRO A 355 -7.05 -13.72 17.87
C PRO A 355 -8.04 -12.55 17.92
N GLN A 356 -9.08 -12.64 18.73
CA GLN A 356 -10.02 -11.53 18.95
C GLN A 356 -9.32 -10.31 19.57
N LEU A 357 -8.41 -10.55 20.52
CA LEU A 357 -7.62 -9.50 21.15
C LEU A 357 -6.63 -8.86 20.17
N LEU A 358 -5.96 -9.65 19.33
CA LEU A 358 -5.09 -9.15 18.26
C LEU A 358 -5.87 -8.24 17.31
N ALA A 359 -7.03 -8.68 16.82
CA ALA A 359 -7.88 -7.91 15.93
C ALA A 359 -8.38 -6.62 16.60
N ALA A 360 -8.84 -6.68 17.85
CA ALA A 360 -9.31 -5.50 18.58
C ALA A 360 -8.19 -4.46 18.82
N VAL A 361 -6.99 -4.92 19.19
CA VAL A 361 -5.82 -4.03 19.35
C VAL A 361 -5.42 -3.42 18.01
N ARG A 362 -5.46 -4.20 16.93
CA ARG A 362 -5.15 -3.74 15.58
C ARG A 362 -6.06 -2.61 15.13
N GLU A 363 -7.38 -2.81 15.19
CA GLU A 363 -8.34 -1.80 14.76
C GLU A 363 -8.27 -0.56 15.66
N TYR A 364 -8.10 -0.72 16.98
CA TYR A 364 -7.86 0.42 17.86
C TYR A 364 -6.64 1.26 17.44
N LEU A 365 -5.53 0.61 17.06
CA LEU A 365 -4.32 1.34 16.66
C LEU A 365 -4.49 2.06 15.32
N LYS A 366 -5.33 1.54 14.41
CA LYS A 366 -5.73 2.25 13.18
C LYS A 366 -6.57 3.48 13.50
N ASP A 367 -7.61 3.31 14.31
CA ASP A 367 -8.47 4.42 14.74
C ASP A 367 -7.67 5.49 15.50
N ALA A 368 -6.75 5.06 16.38
CA ALA A 368 -5.89 5.95 17.14
C ALA A 368 -4.87 6.69 16.26
N ALA A 369 -4.49 6.13 15.10
CA ALA A 369 -3.68 6.84 14.12
C ALA A 369 -4.52 7.92 13.42
N ALA A 370 -5.76 7.61 13.04
CA ALA A 370 -6.67 8.54 12.37
C ALA A 370 -7.23 9.66 13.26
N ASP A 371 -7.21 9.49 14.59
CA ASP A 371 -7.65 10.48 15.59
C ASP A 371 -6.67 11.66 15.81
N GLY A 372 -5.48 11.63 15.20
CA GLY A 372 -4.45 12.68 15.34
C GLY A 372 -4.21 13.40 14.03
#